data_AF-A0A6B2CUZ6-F1
#
_entry.id   AF-A0A6B2CUZ6-F1
#
_cell.length_a   1.000
_cell.length_b   1.000
_cell.length_c   1.000
_cell.angle_alpha   90.00
_cell.angle_beta   90.00
_cell.angle_gamma   90.00
#
_symmetry.space_group_name_H-M   'P 1'
#
loop_
_entity.id
_entity.type
_entity.pdbx_description
1 polymer ?
#
loop_
_entity_poly.entity_id
_entity_poly.type
_entity_poly.pdbx_seq_one_letter_code
_entity_poly.pdbx_strand_id
1 'polypeptide(L)'
;MADIRTLSRTYADKTDSFRIKLITIKFLQGQVQNAKGNLITFRPSKVAQDLHLYGRQDLRAKTVLIRAFLDDLVQRGYITIIKRSARGKVYGLYKNNKFWDILTIHEPEKVLELLEAEKIGT
;
A
#
# COMPACT_ATOMS: atom_id res chain seq x y z
N MET A 1 29.52 -9.57 -14.81
CA MET A 1 28.52 -8.91 -15.68
C MET A 1 27.15 -9.46 -15.32
N ALA A 2 26.21 -8.61 -14.91
CA ALA A 2 24.84 -9.08 -14.62
C ALA A 2 24.16 -9.48 -15.94
N ASP A 3 23.63 -10.71 -16.00
CA ASP A 3 22.94 -11.25 -17.17
C ASP A 3 21.70 -10.38 -17.50
N ILE A 4 21.44 -10.15 -18.79
CA ILE A 4 20.33 -9.32 -19.31
C ILE A 4 18.99 -9.82 -18.77
N ARG A 5 18.84 -11.13 -18.57
CA ARG A 5 17.65 -11.76 -17.97
C ARG A 5 17.44 -11.33 -16.51
N THR A 6 18.52 -11.20 -15.75
CA THR A 6 18.48 -10.76 -14.34
C THR A 6 18.11 -9.29 -14.24
N LEU A 7 18.63 -8.46 -15.14
CA LEU A 7 18.27 -7.03 -15.22
C LEU A 7 16.79 -6.88 -15.57
N SER A 8 16.30 -7.54 -16.63
CA SER A 8 14.90 -7.47 -17.05
C SER A 8 13.92 -7.87 -15.92
N ARG A 9 14.21 -8.96 -15.20
CA ARG A 9 13.42 -9.40 -14.04
C ARG A 9 13.42 -8.37 -12.91
N THR A 10 14.58 -7.79 -12.60
CA THR A 10 14.70 -6.75 -11.56
C THR A 10 13.93 -5.48 -11.92
N TYR A 11 13.94 -5.08 -13.20
CA TYR A 11 13.16 -3.94 -13.68
C TYR A 11 11.64 -4.22 -13.61
N ALA A 12 11.21 -5.44 -13.95
CA ALA A 12 9.81 -5.85 -13.79
C ALA A 12 9.38 -5.83 -12.32
N ASP A 13 10.18 -6.39 -11.41
CA ASP A 13 9.90 -6.42 -9.97
C ASP A 13 9.82 -5.01 -9.36
N LYS A 14 10.70 -4.08 -9.78
CA LYS A 14 10.64 -2.66 -9.37
C LYS A 14 9.39 -1.97 -9.88
N THR A 15 9.01 -2.23 -11.13
CA THR A 15 7.81 -1.66 -11.75
C THR A 15 6.54 -2.16 -11.06
N ASP A 16 6.50 -3.44 -10.71
CA ASP A 16 5.38 -4.04 -9.99
C ASP A 16 5.29 -3.56 -8.54
N SER A 17 6.43 -3.39 -7.87
CA SER A 17 6.48 -2.79 -6.52
C SER A 17 5.93 -1.36 -6.53
N PHE A 18 6.39 -0.52 -7.47
CA PHE A 18 5.88 0.85 -7.62
C PHE A 18 4.37 0.88 -7.87
N ARG A 19 3.88 0.09 -8.83
CA ARG A 19 2.45 -0.01 -9.16
C ARG A 19 1.62 -0.46 -7.97
N ILE A 20 2.06 -1.47 -7.23
CA ILE A 20 1.33 -1.99 -6.06
C ILE A 20 1.25 -0.95 -4.95
N LYS A 21 2.34 -0.23 -4.67
CA LYS A 21 2.32 0.86 -3.68
C LYS A 21 1.35 1.96 -4.11
N LEU A 22 1.45 2.43 -5.35
CA LEU A 22 0.61 3.50 -5.88
C LEU A 22 -0.88 3.14 -5.80
N ILE A 23 -1.26 1.94 -6.22
CA ILE A 23 -2.67 1.56 -6.19
C ILE A 23 -3.14 1.30 -4.76
N THR A 24 -2.28 0.79 -3.87
CA THR A 24 -2.63 0.71 -2.44
C THR A 24 -2.93 2.10 -1.88
N ILE A 25 -2.15 3.12 -2.24
CA ILE A 25 -2.41 4.52 -1.86
C ILE A 25 -3.73 5.02 -2.46
N LYS A 26 -4.00 4.77 -3.75
CA LYS A 26 -5.28 5.12 -4.40
C LYS A 26 -6.47 4.50 -3.66
N PHE A 27 -6.37 3.23 -3.27
CA PHE A 27 -7.38 2.57 -2.46
C PHE A 27 -7.57 3.29 -1.12
N LEU A 28 -6.49 3.57 -0.39
CA LEU A 28 -6.58 4.23 0.92
C LEU A 28 -7.18 5.63 0.83
N GLN A 29 -6.78 6.42 -0.17
CA GLN A 29 -7.35 7.72 -0.44
C GLN A 29 -8.85 7.63 -0.70
N GLY A 30 -9.29 6.70 -1.55
CA GLY A 30 -10.71 6.47 -1.79
C GLY A 30 -11.47 6.09 -0.51
N GLN A 31 -10.89 5.27 0.37
CA GLN A 31 -11.50 4.96 1.66
C GLN A 31 -11.59 6.19 2.57
N VAL A 32 -10.53 6.99 2.65
CA VAL A 32 -10.46 8.22 3.47
C VAL A 32 -11.50 9.24 3.01
N GLN A 33 -11.58 9.53 1.71
CA GLN A 33 -12.51 10.50 1.15
C GLN A 33 -13.99 10.10 1.35
N ASN A 34 -14.28 8.80 1.37
CA ASN A 34 -15.64 8.28 1.55
C ASN A 34 -16.00 7.96 3.02
N ALA A 35 -15.05 8.09 3.95
CA ALA A 35 -15.25 7.72 5.33
C ALA A 35 -16.15 8.72 6.07
N LYS A 36 -17.24 8.21 6.65
CA LYS A 36 -18.12 8.99 7.55
C LYS A 36 -17.69 8.94 9.02
N GLY A 37 -16.82 8.01 9.38
CA GLY A 37 -16.33 7.80 10.75
C GLY A 37 -14.88 8.24 10.97
N ASN A 38 -14.38 8.03 12.18
CA ASN A 38 -13.02 8.42 12.59
C ASN A 38 -11.95 7.34 12.36
N LEU A 39 -12.32 6.19 11.80
CA LEU A 39 -11.43 5.06 11.55
C LEU A 39 -11.89 4.35 10.28
N ILE A 40 -10.96 4.15 9.33
CA ILE A 40 -11.14 3.18 8.24
C ILE A 40 -10.42 1.89 8.62
N THR A 41 -10.98 0.74 8.25
CA THR A 41 -10.32 -0.56 8.43
C THR A 41 -10.33 -1.34 7.13
N PHE A 42 -9.23 -2.06 6.86
CA PHE A 42 -9.06 -2.75 5.59
C PHE A 42 -8.14 -3.97 5.73
N ARG A 43 -8.22 -4.86 4.74
CA ARG A 43 -7.41 -6.09 4.64
C ARG A 43 -6.64 -6.10 3.33
N PRO A 44 -5.42 -6.66 3.29
CA PRO A 44 -4.63 -6.76 2.06
C PRO A 44 -5.38 -7.44 0.91
N SER A 45 -6.19 -8.46 1.21
CA SER A 45 -6.99 -9.17 0.21
C SER A 45 -8.06 -8.29 -0.44
N LYS A 46 -8.62 -7.33 0.30
CA LYS A 46 -9.62 -6.39 -0.24
C LYS A 46 -8.97 -5.36 -1.15
N VAL A 47 -7.80 -4.84 -0.76
CA VAL A 47 -6.95 -4.02 -1.65
C VAL A 47 -6.63 -4.80 -2.93
N ALA A 48 -6.25 -6.07 -2.79
CA ALA A 48 -5.94 -6.94 -3.93
C ALA A 48 -7.14 -7.27 -4.83
N GLN A 49 -8.36 -7.23 -4.29
CA GLN A 49 -9.59 -7.38 -5.07
C GLN A 49 -9.91 -6.11 -5.85
N ASP A 50 -9.77 -4.94 -5.23
CA ASP A 50 -9.97 -3.67 -5.93
C ASP A 50 -8.88 -3.43 -7.00
N LEU A 51 -7.75 -4.15 -6.91
CA LEU A 51 -6.67 -4.22 -7.92
C LEU A 51 -7.00 -5.00 -9.20
N HIS A 52 -8.22 -5.50 -9.41
CA HIS A 52 -8.60 -6.39 -10.53
C HIS A 52 -8.57 -5.74 -11.95
N LEU A 53 -7.71 -4.73 -12.16
CA LEU A 53 -7.27 -4.25 -13.48
C LEU A 53 -6.33 -5.24 -14.21
N TYR A 54 -5.92 -6.35 -13.59
CA TYR A 54 -5.16 -7.43 -14.24
C TYR A 54 -5.58 -8.82 -13.69
N GLY A 55 -5.58 -9.83 -14.57
CA GLY A 55 -6.22 -11.15 -14.40
C GLY A 55 -5.90 -11.95 -13.11
N ARG A 56 -6.76 -12.95 -12.84
CA ARG A 56 -6.82 -13.75 -11.59
C ARG A 56 -5.52 -14.50 -11.20
N GLN A 57 -4.55 -14.66 -12.09
CA GLN A 57 -3.40 -15.55 -11.88
C GLN A 57 -2.41 -15.07 -10.80
N ASP A 58 -2.32 -13.77 -10.49
CA ASP A 58 -1.29 -13.23 -9.57
C ASP A 58 -1.80 -12.69 -8.23
N LEU A 59 -3.04 -12.99 -7.85
CA LEU A 59 -3.67 -12.39 -6.66
C LEU A 59 -2.88 -12.64 -5.37
N ARG A 60 -2.29 -13.84 -5.23
CA ARG A 60 -1.53 -14.23 -4.04
C ARG A 60 -0.22 -13.45 -3.92
N ALA A 61 0.57 -13.36 -4.99
CA ALA A 61 1.83 -12.63 -5.01
C ALA A 61 1.61 -11.14 -4.74
N LYS A 62 0.61 -10.54 -5.39
CA LYS A 62 0.21 -9.14 -5.15
C LYS A 62 -0.22 -8.90 -3.70
N THR A 63 -1.00 -9.80 -3.12
CA THR A 63 -1.42 -9.71 -1.71
C THR A 63 -0.22 -9.71 -0.76
N VAL A 64 0.84 -10.47 -1.06
CA VAL A 64 2.09 -10.47 -0.27
C VAL A 64 2.78 -9.11 -0.36
N LEU A 65 2.93 -8.54 -1.55
CA LEU A 65 3.56 -7.23 -1.74
C LEU A 65 2.77 -6.09 -1.09
N ILE A 66 1.43 -6.10 -1.21
CA ILE A 66 0.57 -5.17 -0.48
C ILE A 66 0.77 -5.29 1.01
N ARG A 67 0.80 -6.53 1.55
CA ARG A 67 1.01 -6.74 2.99
C ARG A 67 2.36 -6.19 3.44
N ALA A 68 3.43 -6.43 2.68
CA ALA A 68 4.75 -5.91 3.00
C ALA A 68 4.75 -4.38 3.03
N PHE A 69 4.09 -3.73 2.06
CA PHE A 69 3.96 -2.27 2.05
C PHE A 69 3.11 -1.73 3.21
N LEU A 70 1.98 -2.37 3.54
CA LEU A 70 1.17 -1.98 4.69
C LEU A 70 1.93 -2.16 6.01
N ASP A 71 2.74 -3.21 6.14
CA ASP A 71 3.59 -3.41 7.31
C ASP A 71 4.68 -2.31 7.41
N ASP A 72 5.26 -1.85 6.30
CA ASP A 72 6.16 -0.69 6.24
C ASP A 72 5.45 0.61 6.69
N LEU A 73 4.21 0.85 6.25
CA LEU A 73 3.40 1.97 6.75
C LEU A 73 3.10 1.88 8.25
N VAL A 74 2.90 0.68 8.78
CA VAL A 74 2.72 0.47 10.23
C VAL A 74 4.00 0.83 10.99
N GLN A 75 5.16 0.38 10.51
CA GLN A 75 6.45 0.66 11.15
C GLN A 75 6.74 2.17 11.22
N ARG A 76 6.29 2.94 10.22
CA ARG A 76 6.42 4.40 10.16
C ARG A 76 5.34 5.15 10.96
N GLY A 77 4.39 4.46 11.56
CA GLY A 77 3.29 5.07 12.33
C GLY A 77 2.18 5.70 11.47
N TYR A 78 2.16 5.44 10.15
CA TYR A 78 1.13 5.97 9.26
C TYR A 78 -0.21 5.25 9.41
N ILE A 79 -0.17 3.96 9.68
CA ILE A 79 -1.37 3.13 9.94
C ILE A 79 -1.09 2.21 11.12
N THR A 80 -2.12 1.51 11.61
CA THR A 80 -2.00 0.60 12.76
C THR A 80 -2.57 -0.77 12.43
N ILE A 81 -2.14 -1.80 13.17
CA ILE A 81 -2.76 -3.13 13.13
C ILE A 81 -3.84 -3.17 14.20
N ILE A 82 -5.10 -3.22 13.77
CA ILE A 82 -6.27 -3.24 14.64
C ILE A 82 -6.56 -4.66 15.15
N LYS A 83 -6.29 -5.69 14.33
CA LYS A 83 -6.53 -7.09 14.70
C LYS A 83 -5.56 -8.03 14.01
N ARG A 84 -5.12 -9.07 14.73
CA ARG A 84 -4.38 -10.22 14.19
C ARG A 84 -5.22 -11.48 14.33
N SER A 85 -5.25 -12.31 13.30
CA SER A 85 -5.99 -13.58 13.30
C SER A 85 -5.30 -14.60 12.39
N ALA A 86 -5.74 -15.86 12.46
CA ALA A 86 -5.32 -16.91 11.52
C ALA A 86 -5.62 -16.55 10.05
N ARG A 87 -6.61 -15.69 9.80
CA ARG A 87 -6.98 -15.20 8.45
C ARG A 87 -6.20 -13.94 8.03
N GLY A 88 -5.18 -13.55 8.79
CA GLY A 88 -4.32 -12.40 8.52
C GLY A 88 -4.61 -11.18 9.42
N LYS A 89 -4.04 -10.05 9.01
CA LYS A 89 -4.09 -8.76 9.70
C LYS A 89 -5.22 -7.89 9.19
N VAL A 90 -5.84 -7.14 10.09
CA VAL A 90 -6.71 -5.99 9.78
C VAL A 90 -5.94 -4.73 10.13
N TYR A 91 -5.80 -3.85 9.15
CA TYR A 91 -5.14 -2.57 9.29
C TYR A 91 -6.19 -1.48 9.51
N GLY A 92 -5.78 -0.39 10.13
CA GLY A 92 -6.64 0.76 10.35
C GLY A 92 -5.89 2.08 10.29
N LEU A 93 -6.58 3.10 9.80
CA LEU A 93 -6.11 4.47 9.71
C LEU A 93 -7.13 5.38 10.39
N TYR A 94 -6.69 6.11 11.42
CA TYR A 94 -7.52 7.04 12.18
C TYR A 94 -7.53 8.43 11.55
N LYS A 95 -8.65 9.13 11.67
CA LYS A 95 -8.87 10.47 11.09
C LYS A 95 -7.96 11.55 11.64
N ASN A 96 -7.48 11.40 12.87
CA ASN A 96 -6.54 12.33 13.50
C ASN A 96 -5.06 12.03 13.19
N ASN A 97 -4.77 11.04 12.35
CA ASN A 97 -3.39 10.73 11.96
C ASN A 97 -2.97 11.63 10.79
N LYS A 98 -1.74 12.17 10.83
CA LYS A 98 -1.16 12.99 9.74
C LYS A 98 -1.29 12.36 8.35
N PHE A 99 -1.28 11.03 8.28
CA PHE A 99 -1.43 10.31 7.01
C PHE A 99 -2.79 10.52 6.38
N TRP A 100 -3.84 10.66 7.19
CA TRP A 100 -5.18 10.93 6.72
C TRP A 100 -5.22 12.26 5.96
N ASP A 101 -4.59 13.29 6.54
CA ASP A 101 -4.50 14.61 5.91
C ASP A 101 -3.68 14.55 4.62
N ILE A 102 -2.53 13.88 4.64
CA ILE A 102 -1.69 13.66 3.44
C ILE A 102 -2.49 13.00 2.31
N LEU A 103 -3.26 11.94 2.62
CA LEU A 103 -4.10 11.25 1.65
C LEU A 103 -5.27 12.11 1.14
N THR A 104 -5.73 13.07 1.93
CA THR A 104 -6.83 13.97 1.55
C THR A 104 -6.35 15.12 0.66
N ILE A 105 -5.15 15.63 0.91
CA ILE A 105 -4.61 16.85 0.29
C ILE A 105 -3.86 16.55 -1.00
N HIS A 106 -3.12 15.44 -1.06
CA HIS A 106 -2.18 15.17 -2.15
C HIS A 106 -2.68 14.07 -3.09
N GLU A 107 -2.33 14.22 -4.38
CA GLU A 107 -2.50 13.15 -5.37
C GLU A 107 -1.68 11.90 -4.97
N PRO A 108 -2.16 10.68 -5.29
CA PRO A 108 -1.52 9.42 -4.90
C PRO A 108 -0.03 9.32 -5.24
N GLU A 109 0.36 9.80 -6.42
CA GLU A 109 1.72 9.82 -6.91
C GLU A 109 2.61 10.69 -6.00
N LYS A 110 2.10 11.84 -5.54
CA LYS A 110 2.82 12.73 -4.62
C LYS A 110 2.92 12.13 -3.22
N VAL A 111 1.87 11.46 -2.74
CA VAL A 111 1.93 10.72 -1.46
C VAL A 111 3.02 9.66 -1.51
N LEU A 112 3.11 8.89 -2.60
CA LEU A 112 4.14 7.88 -2.76
C LEU A 112 5.55 8.49 -2.79
N GLU A 113 5.73 9.61 -3.49
CA GLU A 113 6.99 10.35 -3.53
C GLU A 113 7.44 10.77 -2.12
N LEU A 114 6.54 11.32 -1.31
CA LEU A 114 6.83 11.73 0.07
C LEU A 114 7.26 10.53 0.94
N LEU A 115 6.55 9.40 0.83
CA LEU A 115 6.88 8.18 1.57
C LEU A 115 8.24 7.59 1.19
N GLU A 116 8.62 7.66 -0.08
CA GLU A 116 9.92 7.18 -0.55
C GLU A 116 11.05 8.18 -0.22
N ALA A 117 10.79 9.48 -0.19
CA ALA A 117 11.78 10.47 0.26
C ALA A 117 12.16 10.27 1.74
N GLU A 118 11.19 9.91 2.59
CA GLU A 118 11.45 9.60 4.00
C GLU A 118 12.34 8.35 4.19
N LYS A 119 12.31 7.38 3.26
CA LYS A 119 13.22 6.21 3.33
C LYS A 119 14.68 6.57 3.21
N ILE A 120 14.99 7.67 2.53
CA ILE A 120 16.36 8.07 2.22
C ILE A 120 16.99 8.82 3.41
N GLY A 121 16.17 9.33 4.34
CA GLY A 121 16.60 10.11 5.50
C GLY A 121 16.79 9.34 6.81
N THR A 122 16.61 8.01 6.82
CA THR A 122 16.80 7.11 7.98
C THR A 122 17.86 6.06 7.67
#